data_AF-A0A503HFQ9-F1
#
_entry.id   AF-A0A503HFQ9-F1
#
_cell.length_a   1.000
_cell.length_b   1.000
_cell.length_c   1.000
_cell.angle_alpha   90.00
_cell.angle_beta   90.00
_cell.angle_gamma   90.00
#
_symmetry.space_group_name_H-M   'P 1'
#
loop_
_entity.id
_entity.type
_entity.pdbx_description
1 polymer ?
#
loop_
_entity_poly.entity_id
_entity_poly.type
_entity_poly.pdbx_seq_one_letter_code
_entity_poly.pdbx_strand_id
1 'polypeptide(L)'
;MQDGRPTSPLWFQNAVLERPGREVGSHIPQKLTAIYLIVLGPIAMVFVSIYLFMQASWLTRLPLASQTLGWTNGQRPIVAVLFVFLALLAAIFSIQYFTILAPRDLCASRPHFDFLWKSVDGFAITHCMSGTDEINAHGLYYFCPSIIQSWGHVAWPLITAFFLAKTWRVWRANTKFAA
;
A
#
# COMPACT_ATOMS: atom_id res chain seq x y z
N MET A 1 -27.84 54.56 -49.13
CA MET A 1 -27.61 54.20 -47.72
C MET A 1 -27.45 52.69 -47.67
N GLN A 2 -26.28 52.28 -47.18
CA GLN A 2 -25.78 50.95 -46.77
C GLN A 2 -26.85 49.88 -46.47
N ASP A 3 -26.64 48.58 -46.60
CA ASP A 3 -25.63 47.71 -47.22
C ASP A 3 -26.23 46.30 -47.10
N GLY A 4 -25.94 45.43 -48.06
CA GLY A 4 -26.46 44.06 -48.09
C GLY A 4 -25.80 43.17 -47.03
N ARG A 5 -26.60 42.35 -46.33
CA ARG A 5 -26.18 41.38 -45.31
C ARG A 5 -24.96 40.53 -45.72
N PRO A 6 -24.24 40.02 -44.71
CA PRO A 6 -24.18 38.56 -44.63
C PRO A 6 -24.59 38.03 -43.25
N THR A 7 -25.43 37.01 -43.29
CA THR A 7 -25.70 36.06 -42.21
C THR A 7 -24.40 35.41 -41.76
N SER A 8 -23.94 35.74 -40.55
CA SER A 8 -22.91 34.96 -39.88
C SER A 8 -23.56 33.75 -39.17
N PRO A 9 -23.00 32.55 -39.34
CA PRO A 9 -23.56 31.30 -38.82
C PRO A 9 -23.33 31.11 -37.31
N LEU A 10 -24.27 30.40 -36.67
CA LEU A 10 -24.42 30.10 -35.24
C LEU A 10 -23.24 29.39 -34.52
N TRP A 11 -22.06 29.25 -35.15
CA TRP A 11 -20.90 28.59 -34.56
C TRP A 11 -19.83 29.55 -33.99
N PHE A 12 -20.04 30.87 -34.08
CA PHE A 12 -19.09 31.86 -33.57
C PHE A 12 -19.29 32.30 -32.12
N GLN A 13 -20.27 31.75 -31.40
CA GLN A 13 -20.51 32.14 -29.99
C GLN A 13 -19.63 31.41 -28.96
N ASN A 14 -18.78 30.47 -29.40
CA ASN A 14 -17.95 29.65 -28.51
C ASN A 14 -16.47 30.06 -28.45
N ALA A 15 -16.08 31.19 -29.06
CA ALA A 15 -14.67 31.56 -29.21
C ALA A 15 -14.22 32.76 -28.38
N VAL A 16 -14.83 32.97 -27.20
CA VAL A 16 -14.38 34.00 -26.24
C VAL A 16 -14.32 33.39 -24.84
N LEU A 17 -13.19 32.72 -24.56
CA LEU A 17 -12.35 32.87 -23.36
C LEU A 17 -11.38 31.67 -23.21
N GLU A 18 -10.53 31.42 -24.22
CA GLU A 18 -9.23 30.80 -23.95
C GLU A 18 -8.34 31.85 -23.27
N ARG A 19 -8.33 31.87 -21.94
CA ARG A 19 -7.12 32.28 -21.22
C ARG A 19 -6.35 31.00 -20.92
N PRO A 20 -5.16 30.76 -21.51
CA PRO A 20 -4.27 29.72 -21.03
C PRO A 20 -3.62 30.24 -19.73
N GLY A 21 -4.40 30.22 -18.65
CA GLY A 21 -3.87 30.22 -17.31
C GLY A 21 -3.14 28.89 -17.14
N ARG A 22 -1.83 28.92 -17.39
CA ARG A 22 -0.81 27.93 -17.03
C ARG A 22 -1.30 27.02 -15.88
N GLU A 23 -1.89 25.87 -16.21
CA GLU A 23 -2.10 24.79 -15.24
C GLU A 23 -0.75 24.12 -15.01
N VAL A 24 0.08 24.79 -14.20
CA VAL A 24 1.21 24.14 -13.55
C VAL A 24 0.62 23.14 -12.56
N GLY A 25 0.76 21.86 -12.90
CA GLY A 25 0.38 20.76 -12.03
C GLY A 25 -0.91 20.11 -12.47
N SER A 26 -0.84 19.30 -13.52
CA SER A 26 -1.65 18.09 -13.61
C SER A 26 -1.46 17.32 -12.30
N HIS A 27 -2.34 17.59 -11.34
CA HIS A 27 -2.39 16.86 -10.10
C HIS A 27 -2.75 15.44 -10.48
N ILE A 28 -1.74 14.57 -10.49
CA ILE A 28 -1.92 13.13 -10.43
C ILE A 28 -2.97 12.93 -9.33
N PRO A 29 -4.16 12.36 -9.59
CA PRO A 29 -5.09 12.06 -8.52
C PRO A 29 -4.51 10.85 -7.78
N GLN A 30 -3.43 11.05 -7.04
CA GLN A 30 -3.01 10.16 -5.96
C GLN A 30 -4.01 10.33 -4.81
N LYS A 31 -5.30 10.08 -5.07
CA LYS A 31 -6.23 9.70 -4.00
C LYS A 31 -5.89 8.26 -3.65
N LEU A 32 -4.78 8.09 -2.96
CA LEU A 32 -4.40 6.84 -2.34
C LEU A 32 -5.43 6.59 -1.24
N THR A 33 -6.51 5.92 -1.59
CA THR A 33 -7.58 5.59 -0.65
C THR A 33 -7.03 4.66 0.43
N ALA A 34 -7.49 4.82 1.67
CA ALA A 34 -7.18 3.93 2.79
C ALA A 34 -7.32 2.43 2.43
N ILE A 35 -8.24 2.09 1.52
CA ILE A 35 -8.42 0.73 0.98
C ILE A 35 -7.12 0.20 0.33
N TYR A 36 -6.43 1.00 -0.49
CA TYR A 36 -5.16 0.59 -1.12
C TYR A 36 -4.08 0.34 -0.07
N LEU A 37 -4.00 1.19 0.94
CA LEU A 37 -2.99 1.06 2.00
C LEU A 37 -3.26 -0.19 2.86
N ILE A 38 -4.51 -0.48 3.18
CA ILE A 38 -4.91 -1.68 3.94
C ILE A 38 -4.65 -2.95 3.13
N VAL A 39 -4.99 -2.96 1.83
CA VAL A 39 -4.84 -4.14 0.97
C VAL A 39 -3.39 -4.37 0.54
N LEU A 40 -2.71 -3.34 0.02
CA LEU A 40 -1.36 -3.45 -0.54
C LEU A 40 -0.25 -3.24 0.49
N GLY A 41 -0.54 -2.61 1.63
CA GLY A 41 0.45 -2.33 2.68
C GLY A 41 1.16 -3.59 3.19
N PRO A 42 0.44 -4.64 3.63
CA PRO A 42 1.07 -5.89 4.06
C PRO A 42 1.94 -6.53 2.98
N ILE A 43 1.53 -6.45 1.71
CA ILE A 43 2.28 -6.98 0.56
C ILE A 43 3.61 -6.21 0.40
N ALA A 44 3.56 -4.88 0.44
CA ALA A 44 4.76 -4.04 0.38
C ALA A 44 5.72 -4.35 1.53
N MET A 45 5.21 -4.58 2.74
CA MET A 45 6.03 -4.96 3.91
C MET A 45 6.73 -6.31 3.73
N VAL A 46 6.08 -7.28 3.07
CA VAL A 46 6.75 -8.54 2.70
C VAL A 46 7.91 -8.28 1.76
N PHE A 47 7.72 -7.52 0.67
CA PHE A 47 8.82 -7.22 -0.26
C PHE A 47 9.98 -6.48 0.41
N VAL A 48 9.69 -5.49 1.24
CA VAL A 48 10.71 -4.78 2.02
C VAL A 48 11.47 -5.74 2.93
N SER A 49 10.77 -6.62 3.66
CA SER A 49 11.42 -7.57 4.57
C SER A 49 12.31 -8.59 3.85
N ILE A 50 11.87 -9.10 2.70
CA ILE A 50 12.63 -10.01 1.84
C ILE A 50 13.86 -9.30 1.29
N TYR A 51 13.70 -8.07 0.78
CA TYR A 51 14.81 -7.27 0.26
C TYR A 51 15.88 -7.05 1.34
N LEU A 52 15.48 -6.65 2.54
CA LEU A 52 16.39 -6.48 3.67
C LEU A 52 17.13 -7.79 4.02
N PHE A 53 16.42 -8.93 3.99
CA PHE A 53 17.03 -10.23 4.23
C PHE A 53 18.04 -10.62 3.14
N MET A 54 17.71 -10.38 1.87
CA MET A 54 18.60 -10.64 0.75
C MET A 54 19.85 -9.77 0.84
N GLN A 55 19.71 -8.47 1.12
CA GLN A 55 20.84 -7.56 1.35
C GLN A 55 21.72 -8.07 2.49
N ALA A 56 21.12 -8.41 3.64
CA ALA A 56 21.84 -8.97 4.78
C ALA A 56 22.62 -10.24 4.44
N SER A 57 22.02 -11.13 3.64
CA SER A 57 22.58 -12.43 3.28
C SER A 57 23.59 -12.37 2.12
N TRP A 58 23.52 -11.35 1.27
CA TRP A 58 24.52 -11.10 0.23
C TRP A 58 25.78 -10.49 0.82
N LEU A 59 25.63 -9.55 1.74
CA LEU A 59 26.76 -8.90 2.40
C LEU A 59 27.62 -9.87 3.22
N THR A 60 27.04 -10.95 3.77
CA THR A 60 27.81 -12.00 4.48
C THR A 60 28.73 -12.79 3.55
N ARG A 61 28.45 -12.83 2.24
CA ARG A 61 29.22 -13.59 1.25
C ARG A 61 30.41 -12.80 0.68
N LEU A 62 30.46 -11.49 0.92
CA LEU A 62 31.54 -10.63 0.45
C LEU A 62 32.52 -10.34 1.59
N PRO A 63 33.73 -10.95 1.58
CA PRO A 63 34.69 -10.82 2.68
C PRO A 63 35.11 -9.37 2.97
N LEU A 64 35.09 -8.48 1.96
CA LEU A 64 35.42 -7.06 2.12
C LEU A 64 34.25 -6.16 2.58
N ALA A 65 32.99 -6.59 2.46
CA ALA A 65 31.82 -5.76 2.79
C ALA A 65 31.36 -5.91 4.25
N SER A 66 31.92 -6.87 4.98
CA SER A 66 31.61 -7.13 6.39
C SER A 66 31.95 -5.95 7.32
N GLN A 67 32.80 -5.03 6.88
CA GLN A 67 33.24 -3.87 7.67
C GLN A 67 32.34 -2.63 7.52
N THR A 68 31.51 -2.52 6.47
CA THR A 68 30.79 -1.28 6.15
C THR A 68 29.33 -1.22 6.62
N LEU A 69 28.76 -2.34 7.08
CA LEU A 69 27.41 -2.39 7.65
C LEU A 69 27.39 -2.88 9.11
N GLY A 70 28.49 -2.67 9.83
CA GLY A 70 28.51 -2.81 11.29
C GLY A 70 27.72 -1.68 11.94
N TRP A 71 26.48 -1.95 12.34
CA TRP A 71 25.70 -1.03 13.15
C TRP A 71 26.46 -0.81 14.46
N THR A 72 26.76 0.45 14.78
CA THR A 72 27.38 0.78 16.07
C THR A 72 26.44 0.30 17.19
N ASN A 73 26.98 -0.05 18.37
CA ASN A 73 26.16 -0.58 19.47
C ASN A 73 24.96 0.32 19.83
N GLY A 74 25.04 1.63 19.57
CA GLY A 74 23.94 2.59 19.77
C GLY A 74 22.83 2.54 18.71
N GLN A 75 23.09 2.07 17.49
CA GLN A 75 22.09 2.00 16.40
C GLN A 75 21.23 0.73 16.46
N ARG A 76 21.72 -0.34 17.09
CA ARG A 76 21.01 -1.63 17.24
C ARG A 76 19.60 -1.52 17.84
N PRO A 77 19.38 -0.80 18.97
CA PRO A 77 18.03 -0.68 19.53
C PRO A 77 17.08 0.04 18.59
N ILE A 78 17.56 1.05 17.85
CA ILE A 78 16.75 1.82 16.90
C ILE A 78 16.25 0.92 15.78
N VAL A 79 17.10 0.04 15.21
CA VAL A 79 16.62 -0.90 14.19
C VAL A 79 15.73 -2.00 14.73
N ALA A 80 15.98 -2.48 15.95
CA ALA A 80 15.08 -3.44 16.57
C ALA A 80 13.67 -2.85 16.70
N VAL A 81 13.56 -1.59 17.15
CA VAL A 81 12.30 -0.85 17.21
C VAL A 81 11.69 -0.71 15.82
N LEU A 82 12.46 -0.34 14.80
CA LEU A 82 11.98 -0.22 13.42
C LEU A 82 11.42 -1.56 12.90
N PHE A 83 12.10 -2.68 13.16
CA PHE A 83 11.67 -4.00 12.71
C PHE A 83 10.36 -4.41 13.38
N VAL A 84 10.26 -4.19 14.69
CA VAL A 84 9.01 -4.42 15.44
C VAL A 84 7.90 -3.53 14.88
N PHE A 85 8.18 -2.26 14.63
CA PHE A 85 7.21 -1.33 14.05
C PHE A 85 6.70 -1.80 12.68
N LEU A 86 7.57 -2.22 11.77
CA LEU A 86 7.17 -2.73 10.45
C LEU A 86 6.32 -4.00 10.56
N ALA A 87 6.68 -4.93 11.46
CA ALA A 87 5.89 -6.13 11.70
C ALA A 87 4.50 -5.82 12.27
N LEU A 88 4.43 -4.88 13.24
CA LEU A 88 3.17 -4.42 13.81
C LEU A 88 2.31 -3.71 12.77
N LEU A 89 2.92 -2.87 11.93
CA LEU A 89 2.19 -2.13 10.89
C LEU A 89 1.56 -3.09 9.86
N ALA A 90 2.28 -4.12 9.44
CA ALA A 90 1.74 -5.19 8.60
C ALA A 90 0.55 -5.90 9.26
N ALA A 91 0.66 -6.22 10.55
CA ALA A 91 -0.43 -6.86 11.31
C ALA A 91 -1.64 -5.93 11.46
N ILE A 92 -1.44 -4.65 11.76
CA ILE A 92 -2.51 -3.65 11.89
C ILE A 92 -3.29 -3.53 10.58
N PHE A 93 -2.61 -3.40 9.44
CA PHE A 93 -3.28 -3.33 8.15
C PHE A 93 -4.05 -4.62 7.83
N SER A 94 -3.47 -5.79 8.11
CA SER A 94 -4.20 -7.06 7.98
C SER A 94 -5.43 -7.16 8.89
N ILE A 95 -5.40 -6.61 10.11
CA ILE A 95 -6.57 -6.58 10.99
C ILE A 95 -7.62 -5.58 10.45
N GLN A 96 -7.18 -4.43 9.94
CA GLN A 96 -8.08 -3.44 9.34
C GLN A 96 -8.82 -4.00 8.12
N TYR A 97 -8.19 -4.91 7.36
CA TYR A 97 -8.84 -5.61 6.26
C TYR A 97 -10.11 -6.34 6.74
N PHE A 98 -10.05 -7.11 7.82
CA PHE A 98 -11.22 -7.86 8.31
C PHE A 98 -12.24 -6.99 9.06
N THR A 99 -11.82 -5.86 9.61
CA THR A 99 -12.67 -5.06 10.50
C THR A 99 -13.35 -3.90 9.80
N ILE A 100 -12.76 -3.38 8.72
CA ILE A 100 -13.21 -2.15 8.08
C ILE A 100 -13.49 -2.35 6.59
N LEU A 101 -13.00 -3.42 5.96
CA LEU A 101 -13.22 -3.67 4.53
C LEU A 101 -14.21 -4.81 4.27
N ALA A 102 -15.25 -4.52 3.49
CA ALA A 102 -16.20 -5.49 2.95
C ALA A 102 -16.92 -4.94 1.72
N PRO A 103 -17.62 -5.77 0.94
CA PRO A 103 -18.66 -5.30 0.04
C PRO A 103 -19.72 -4.48 0.79
N ARG A 104 -20.31 -3.48 0.12
CA ARG A 104 -21.27 -2.54 0.73
C ARG A 104 -22.41 -3.24 1.48
N ASP A 105 -22.97 -4.29 0.87
CA ASP A 105 -24.10 -5.06 1.42
C ASP A 105 -23.73 -5.87 2.67
N LEU A 106 -22.44 -6.12 2.86
CA LEU A 106 -21.91 -6.89 3.98
C LEU A 106 -21.34 -6.01 5.09
N CYS A 107 -21.21 -4.69 4.92
CA CYS A 107 -20.64 -3.82 5.94
C CYS A 107 -21.36 -3.83 7.31
N ALA A 108 -22.61 -4.31 7.37
CA ALA A 108 -23.35 -4.47 8.61
C ALA A 108 -22.90 -5.69 9.45
N SER A 109 -22.30 -6.72 8.84
CA SER A 109 -21.93 -7.98 9.50
C SER A 109 -20.48 -8.01 10.02
N ARG A 110 -19.92 -6.86 10.38
CA ARG A 110 -18.55 -6.76 10.90
C ARG A 110 -18.37 -7.52 12.23
N PRO A 111 -17.20 -8.13 12.49
CA PRO A 111 -16.03 -8.26 11.61
C PRO A 111 -16.14 -9.41 10.59
N HIS A 112 -15.43 -9.30 9.46
CA HIS A 112 -15.55 -10.19 8.30
C HIS A 112 -14.55 -11.34 8.27
N PHE A 113 -14.33 -12.01 9.40
CA PHE A 113 -13.44 -13.18 9.47
C PHE A 113 -13.99 -14.39 8.70
N ASP A 114 -15.27 -14.37 8.34
CA ASP A 114 -15.91 -15.37 7.50
C ASP A 114 -15.31 -15.43 6.09
N PHE A 115 -14.68 -14.36 5.59
CA PHE A 115 -13.95 -14.36 4.31
C PHE A 115 -12.74 -15.31 4.27
N LEU A 116 -12.27 -15.80 5.43
CA LEU A 116 -11.27 -16.88 5.49
C LEU A 116 -11.83 -18.22 4.96
N TRP A 117 -13.15 -18.38 4.98
CA TRP A 117 -13.83 -19.65 4.72
C TRP A 117 -14.92 -19.55 3.66
N LYS A 118 -15.35 -18.33 3.30
CA LYS A 118 -16.39 -18.04 2.31
C LYS A 118 -15.85 -17.06 1.28
N SER A 119 -16.13 -17.31 0.00
CA SER A 119 -15.78 -16.36 -1.06
C SER A 119 -16.96 -15.45 -1.36
N VAL A 120 -16.65 -14.17 -1.55
CA VAL A 120 -17.51 -13.17 -2.17
C VAL A 120 -16.86 -12.77 -3.49
N ASP A 121 -17.42 -13.26 -4.60
CA ASP A 121 -16.83 -13.07 -5.93
C ASP A 121 -17.45 -11.85 -6.63
N GLY A 122 -16.62 -11.08 -7.33
CA GLY A 122 -17.09 -10.00 -8.21
C GLY A 122 -17.48 -8.68 -7.53
N PHE A 123 -17.28 -8.55 -6.22
CA PHE A 123 -17.63 -7.33 -5.48
C PHE A 123 -16.43 -6.37 -5.30
N ALA A 124 -16.70 -5.07 -5.41
CA ALA A 124 -15.74 -4.03 -5.04
C ALA A 124 -15.61 -3.96 -3.51
N ILE A 125 -14.37 -3.83 -3.04
CA ILE A 125 -14.05 -3.60 -1.63
C ILE A 125 -14.45 -2.18 -1.26
N THR A 126 -15.21 -2.03 -0.18
CA THR A 126 -15.61 -0.73 0.37
C THR A 126 -15.12 -0.57 1.80
N HIS A 127 -14.84 0.66 2.19
CA HIS A 127 -14.45 1.04 3.53
C HIS A 127 -15.70 1.31 4.37
N CYS A 128 -16.11 0.32 5.17
CA CYS A 128 -17.38 0.28 5.90
C CYS A 128 -17.54 1.34 7.00
N MET A 129 -16.46 2.01 7.42
CA MET A 129 -16.51 3.09 8.41
C MET A 129 -16.42 4.50 7.79
N SER A 130 -16.13 4.59 6.50
CA SER A 130 -16.00 5.88 5.82
C SER A 130 -17.33 6.20 5.19
N GLY A 131 -18.13 7.04 5.84
CA GLY A 131 -19.43 7.49 5.32
C GLY A 131 -19.35 8.37 4.07
N THR A 132 -18.17 8.49 3.44
CA THR A 132 -17.95 9.31 2.25
C THR A 132 -17.85 8.43 1.00
N ASP A 133 -18.63 8.78 -0.03
CA ASP A 133 -18.52 8.14 -1.34
C ASP A 133 -17.15 8.37 -1.99
N GLU A 134 -16.45 9.45 -1.59
CA GLU A 134 -15.12 9.80 -2.09
C GLU A 134 -14.05 8.74 -1.77
N ILE A 135 -14.10 8.13 -0.59
CA ILE A 135 -13.17 7.05 -0.21
C ILE A 135 -13.54 5.76 -0.95
N ASN A 136 -14.82 5.56 -1.31
CA ASN A 136 -15.26 4.33 -1.97
C ASN A 136 -15.29 4.42 -3.50
N ALA A 137 -15.11 5.61 -4.09
CA ALA A 137 -15.25 5.88 -5.52
C ALA A 137 -14.30 5.03 -6.41
N HIS A 138 -13.18 4.56 -5.84
CA HIS A 138 -12.18 3.75 -6.55
C HIS A 138 -11.71 2.56 -5.70
N GLY A 139 -12.64 1.86 -5.04
CA GLY A 139 -12.33 0.64 -4.30
C GLY A 139 -11.68 -0.43 -5.19
N LEU A 140 -10.65 -1.11 -4.66
CA LEU A 140 -10.10 -2.31 -5.29
C LEU A 140 -11.15 -3.41 -5.31
N TYR A 141 -11.11 -4.30 -6.30
CA TYR A 141 -11.89 -5.52 -6.26
C TYR A 141 -11.19 -6.57 -5.42
N TYR A 142 -11.97 -7.47 -4.80
CA TYR A 142 -11.38 -8.68 -4.24
C TYR A 142 -10.70 -9.48 -5.35
N PHE A 143 -9.52 -10.05 -5.07
CA PHE A 143 -8.99 -11.10 -5.92
C PHE A 143 -10.00 -12.25 -5.97
N CYS A 144 -10.25 -12.81 -7.13
CA CYS A 144 -11.13 -13.97 -7.25
C CYS A 144 -10.28 -15.25 -7.19
N PRO A 145 -10.50 -16.16 -6.22
CA PRO A 145 -11.43 -16.08 -5.10
C PRO A 145 -10.93 -15.24 -3.91
N SER A 146 -11.85 -14.52 -3.25
CA SER A 146 -11.55 -13.57 -2.14
C SER A 146 -10.94 -14.24 -0.91
N ILE A 147 -11.15 -15.56 -0.78
CA ILE A 147 -10.50 -16.42 0.21
C ILE A 147 -8.97 -16.33 0.11
N ILE A 148 -8.40 -16.28 -1.10
CA ILE A 148 -6.94 -16.20 -1.27
C ILE A 148 -6.41 -14.89 -0.69
N GLN A 149 -7.10 -13.78 -0.96
CA GLN A 149 -6.71 -12.48 -0.44
C GLN A 149 -6.81 -12.44 1.09
N SER A 150 -7.87 -13.03 1.65
CA SER A 150 -8.08 -13.13 3.10
C SER A 150 -6.98 -13.96 3.78
N TRP A 151 -6.65 -15.13 3.24
CA TRP A 151 -5.54 -15.94 3.75
C TRP A 151 -4.20 -15.26 3.60
N GLY A 152 -4.01 -14.52 2.51
CA GLY A 152 -2.86 -13.66 2.38
C GLY A 152 -2.78 -12.67 3.54
N HIS A 153 -3.88 -12.03 3.96
CA HIS A 153 -3.84 -11.07 5.09
C HIS A 153 -3.45 -11.73 6.41
N VAL A 154 -3.64 -13.04 6.54
CA VAL A 154 -3.07 -13.84 7.64
C VAL A 154 -1.58 -14.13 7.41
N ALA A 155 -1.19 -14.50 6.19
CA ALA A 155 0.17 -14.92 5.85
C ALA A 155 1.19 -13.77 5.78
N TRP A 156 0.85 -12.63 5.17
CA TRP A 156 1.76 -11.50 4.96
C TRP A 156 2.43 -11.01 6.24
N PRO A 157 1.73 -10.70 7.36
CA PRO A 157 2.39 -10.27 8.58
C PRO A 157 3.32 -11.33 9.17
N LEU A 158 2.98 -12.62 9.04
CA LEU A 158 3.84 -13.72 9.50
C LEU A 158 5.13 -13.81 8.66
N ILE A 159 5.00 -13.69 7.33
CA ILE A 159 6.13 -13.68 6.41
C ILE A 159 7.03 -12.47 6.69
N THR A 160 6.45 -11.28 6.85
CA THR A 160 7.19 -10.05 7.21
C THR A 160 7.98 -10.25 8.50
N ALA A 161 7.32 -10.72 9.57
CA ALA A 161 7.98 -10.95 10.86
C ALA A 161 9.10 -11.99 10.76
N PHE A 162 8.87 -13.07 10.00
CA PHE A 162 9.87 -14.11 9.76
C PHE A 162 11.13 -13.57 9.09
N PHE A 163 10.98 -12.82 7.98
CA PHE A 163 12.13 -12.28 7.27
C PHE A 163 12.86 -11.21 8.07
N LEU A 164 12.16 -10.31 8.76
CA LEU A 164 12.79 -9.34 9.66
C LEU A 164 13.58 -10.01 10.79
N ALA A 165 13.03 -11.09 11.38
CA ALA A 165 13.74 -11.86 12.39
C ALA A 165 14.98 -12.57 11.82
N LYS A 166 14.90 -13.10 10.59
CA LYS A 166 16.06 -13.69 9.89
C LYS A 166 17.13 -12.63 9.60
N THR A 167 16.76 -11.48 9.06
CA THR A 167 17.65 -10.33 8.83
C THR A 167 18.38 -9.94 10.11
N TRP A 168 17.63 -9.80 11.21
CA TRP A 168 18.20 -9.49 12.52
C TRP A 168 19.22 -10.53 12.99
N ARG A 169 18.92 -11.83 12.82
CA ARG A 169 19.85 -12.91 13.17
C ARG A 169 21.14 -12.84 12.36
N VAL A 170 21.05 -12.60 11.04
CA VAL A 170 22.21 -12.49 10.16
C VAL A 170 23.11 -11.32 10.58
N TRP A 171 22.53 -10.14 10.82
CA TRP A 171 23.30 -8.97 11.25
C TRP A 171 23.94 -9.13 12.64
N ARG A 172 23.24 -9.76 13.59
CA ARG A 172 23.84 -10.08 14.90
C ARG A 172 24.98 -11.08 14.83
N ALA A 173 24.95 -12.02 13.87
CA ALA A 173 26.05 -12.96 13.69
C ALA A 173 27.31 -12.26 13.15
N ASN A 174 27.16 -11.39 12.15
CA ASN A 174 28.29 -10.66 11.55
C ASN A 174 28.99 -9.72 12.51
N THR A 175 28.25 -9.11 13.43
CA THR A 175 28.82 -8.17 14.40
C THR A 175 29.63 -8.82 15.52
N LYS A 176 29.49 -10.15 15.75
CA LYS A 176 30.33 -10.88 16.70
C LYS A 176 31.75 -11.16 16.19
N PHE A 177 31.98 -11.07 14.88
CA PHE A 177 33.30 -11.27 14.27
C PHE A 177 34.09 -9.96 14.06
N ALA A 178 33.46 -8.81 14.34
CA ALA A 178 34.05 -7.48 14.17
C ALA A 178 34.47 -6.82 15.50
N ALA A 179 34.41 -7.56 16.61
CA ALA A 179 34.86 -7.16 17.95
C ALA A 179 35.99 -8.09 18.40
#